data_AF-A0A453IK29-F1
#
_entry.id   AF-A0A453IK29-F1
#
_cell.length_a   1.000
_cell.length_b   1.000
_cell.length_c   1.000
_cell.angle_alpha   90.00
_cell.angle_beta   90.00
_cell.angle_gamma   90.00
#
_symmetry.space_group_name_H-M   'P 1'
#
loop_
_entity.id
_entity.type
_entity.pdbx_description
1 polymer ?
#
loop_
_entity_poly.entity_id
_entity_poly.type
_entity_poly.pdbx_seq_one_letter_code
_entity_poly.pdbx_strand_id
1 'polypeptide(L)' 'ARVVIFLDQGRQSLAQHRRENPDLLFADLPSRSSLEKAADGSKFEMAEFVDESSLYLAVLLFQG' A
#
# COMPACT_ATOMS: atom_id res chain seq x y z
N ALA A 1 9.23 -15.70 -3.98
CA ALA A 1 9.48 -14.46 -3.20
C ALA A 1 8.17 -13.74 -2.95
N ARG A 2 8.09 -12.83 -1.96
CA ARG A 2 6.89 -12.02 -1.69
C ARG A 2 7.27 -10.58 -1.39
N VAL A 3 6.38 -9.65 -1.75
CA VAL A 3 6.41 -8.25 -1.34
C VAL A 3 5.17 -8.01 -0.48
N VAL A 4 5.35 -7.43 0.70
CA VAL A 4 4.27 -7.09 1.62
C VAL A 4 4.39 -5.61 1.96
N ILE A 5 3.32 -4.87 1.70
CA ILE A 5 3.16 -3.48 2.15
C ILE A 5 2.06 -3.50 3.19
N PHE A 6 2.38 -3.07 4.40
CA PHE A 6 1.47 -3.13 5.54
C PHE A 6 1.53 -1.82 6.32
N LEU A 7 0.35 -1.31 6.69
CA LEU A 7 0.22 -0.24 7.66
C LEU A 7 -0.95 -0.56 8.59
N ASP A 8 -0.64 -0.68 9.87
CA ASP A 8 -1.64 -0.79 10.91
C ASP A 8 -2.42 0.53 11.02
N GLN A 9 -3.73 0.44 11.29
CA GLN A 9 -4.64 1.59 11.28
C GLN A 9 -4.83 2.25 9.89
N GLY A 10 -4.37 1.60 8.82
CA GLY A 10 -4.71 1.93 7.43
C GLY A 10 -4.42 3.38 7.05
N ARG A 11 -5.25 3.94 6.16
CA ARG A 11 -5.08 5.34 5.71
C ARG A 11 -5.46 6.38 6.76
N GLN A 12 -6.18 5.99 7.81
CA GLN A 12 -6.59 6.91 8.87
C GLN A 12 -5.37 7.47 9.61
N SER A 13 -4.36 6.63 9.88
CA SER A 13 -3.14 7.07 10.57
C SER A 13 -2.34 8.07 9.72
N LEU A 14 -2.24 7.88 8.40
CA LEU A 14 -1.63 8.88 7.49
C LEU A 14 -2.37 10.22 7.53
N ALA A 15 -3.69 10.19 7.50
CA ALA A 15 -4.50 11.42 7.56
C ALA A 15 -4.33 12.14 8.91
N GLN A 16 -4.13 11.41 10.00
CA GLN A 16 -3.79 11.99 11.30
C GLN A 16 -2.38 12.60 11.30
N HIS A 17 -1.35 11.85 10.87
CA HIS A 17 0.02 12.35 10.83
C HIS A 17 0.18 13.61 9.97
N ARG A 18 -0.52 13.69 8.84
CA ARG A 18 -0.53 14.89 7.97
C ARG A 18 -1.16 16.11 8.66
N ARG A 19 -2.19 15.90 9.48
CA ARG A 19 -2.81 17.00 10.27
C ARG A 19 -1.89 17.46 11.39
N GLU A 20 -1.18 16.54 12.04
CA GLU A 20 -0.29 16.83 13.17
C GLU A 20 1.05 17.45 12.70
N ASN A 21 1.47 17.17 11.46
CA ASN A 21 2.76 17.61 10.92
C ASN A 21 2.57 18.28 9.54
N PRO A 22 1.96 19.49 9.47
CA PRO A 22 1.62 20.14 8.21
C PRO A 22 2.84 20.52 7.35
N ASP A 23 4.02 20.67 7.98
CA ASP A 23 5.26 21.03 7.28
C ASP A 23 5.96 19.82 6.62
N LEU A 24 5.48 18.60 6.88
CA LEU A 24 6.06 17.37 6.35
C LEU A 24 5.26 16.86 5.14
N LEU A 25 5.98 16.43 4.10
CA LEU A 25 5.38 15.77 2.94
C LEU A 25 5.28 14.27 3.19
N PHE A 26 4.05 13.76 3.20
CA PHE A 26 3.76 12.32 3.31
C PHE A 26 3.33 11.76 1.96
N ALA A 27 4.06 10.75 1.47
CA ALA A 27 3.61 9.94 0.34
C ALA A 27 2.33 9.19 0.72
N ASP A 28 1.41 9.06 -0.24
CA ASP A 28 0.18 8.29 -0.01
C ASP A 28 0.43 6.78 -0.19
N LEU A 29 -0.44 5.96 0.38
CA LEU A 29 -0.41 4.51 0.15
C LEU A 29 -0.88 4.22 -1.28
N PRO A 30 -0.19 3.31 -2.00
CA PRO A 30 -0.54 3.04 -3.38
C PRO A 30 -1.95 2.45 -3.48
N SER A 31 -2.68 2.79 -4.54
CA SER A 31 -3.95 2.13 -4.82
C SER A 31 -3.71 0.74 -5.39
N ARG A 32 -4.74 -0.11 -5.36
CA ARG A 32 -4.75 -1.40 -6.05
C ARG A 32 -4.29 -1.25 -7.52
N SER A 33 -4.90 -0.32 -8.25
CA SER A 33 -4.59 -0.08 -9.66
C SER A 33 -3.14 0.39 -9.88
N SER A 34 -2.59 1.17 -8.95
CA SER A 34 -1.20 1.62 -9.00
C SER A 34 -0.23 0.46 -8.79
N LEU A 35 -0.56 -0.46 -7.89
CA LEU A 35 0.23 -1.68 -7.65
C LEU A 35 0.17 -2.64 -8.85
N GLU A 36 -1.02 -2.88 -9.39
CA GLU A 36 -1.20 -3.71 -10.59
C GLU A 36 -0.39 -3.15 -11.77
N LYS A 37 -0.48 -1.84 -12.00
CA LYS A 37 0.32 -1.17 -13.04
C LYS A 37 1.83 -1.26 -12.80
N ALA A 38 2.28 -1.18 -11.55
CA ALA A 38 3.70 -1.30 -11.22
C ALA A 38 4.20 -2.74 -11.36
N ALA A 39 3.32 -3.73 -11.15
CA ALA A 39 3.60 -5.13 -11.32
C ALA A 39 3.53 -5.60 -12.78
N ASP A 40 2.87 -4.83 -13.65
CA ASP A 40 2.76 -5.11 -15.09
C ASP A 40 4.15 -5.27 -15.74
N GLY A 41 4.32 -6.34 -16.51
CA GLY A 41 5.62 -6.72 -17.10
C GLY A 41 6.67 -7.27 -16.11
N SER A 42 6.35 -7.37 -14.82
CA SER A 42 7.19 -8.06 -13.83
C SER A 42 6.79 -9.53 -13.66
N LYS A 43 7.52 -10.27 -12.82
CA LYS A 43 7.14 -11.62 -12.39
C LYS A 43 6.35 -11.61 -11.07
N PHE A 44 5.73 -10.50 -10.70
CA PHE A 44 4.92 -10.42 -9.49
C PHE A 44 3.45 -10.25 -9.86
N GLU A 45 2.59 -10.93 -9.12
CA GLU A 45 1.14 -10.76 -9.21
C GLU A 45 0.57 -10.44 -7.83
N MET A 46 -0.51 -9.67 -7.82
CA MET A 46 -1.17 -9.31 -6.58
C MET A 46 -2.01 -10.49 -6.07
N ALA A 47 -1.67 -10.95 -4.87
CA ALA A 47 -2.34 -12.07 -4.22
C ALA A 47 -3.41 -11.60 -3.22
N GLU A 48 -3.16 -10.48 -2.53
CA GLU A 48 -4.10 -9.94 -1.54
C GLU A 48 -4.02 -8.41 -1.52
N PHE A 49 -5.17 -7.76 -1.36
CA PHE A 49 -5.27 -6.32 -1.22
C PHE A 49 -6.44 -5.96 -0.29
N VAL A 50 -6.13 -5.27 0.81
CA VAL A 50 -7.07 -4.71 1.78
C VAL A 50 -6.72 -3.23 1.95
N ASP A 51 -7.71 -2.38 1.79
CA ASP A 51 -7.59 -0.92 1.98
C ASP A 51 -8.82 -0.43 2.74
N GLU A 52 -8.81 -0.73 4.03
CA GLU A 52 -9.84 -0.34 4.99
C GLU A 52 -9.33 0.79 5.88
N SER A 53 -10.24 1.49 6.54
CA SER A 53 -9.91 2.61 7.43
C SER A 53 -8.87 2.24 8.50
N SER A 54 -8.93 1.00 9.02
CA SER A 54 -8.07 0.50 10.11
C SER A 54 -6.97 -0.47 9.65
N LEU A 55 -6.87 -0.77 8.36
CA LEU A 55 -5.87 -1.69 7.85
C LEU A 55 -5.57 -1.44 6.38
N TYR A 56 -4.30 -1.27 6.07
CA TYR A 56 -3.80 -1.37 4.71
C TYR A 56 -2.87 -2.57 4.58
N LEU A 57 -3.17 -3.48 3.66
CA LEU A 57 -2.36 -4.63 3.33
C LEU A 57 -2.35 -4.83 1.81
N ALA A 58 -1.16 -4.91 1.23
CA ALA A 58 -0.97 -5.39 -0.13
C ALA A 58 0.08 -6.48 -0.15
N VAL A 59 -0.24 -7.63 -0.75
CA VAL A 59 0.65 -8.77 -0.91
C VAL A 59 0.80 -9.07 -2.39
N LEU A 60 2.04 -9.04 -2.88
CA LEU A 60 2.40 -9.50 -4.21
C LEU A 60 3.31 -10.71 -4.11
N LEU A 61 3.02 -11.74 -4.91
CA LEU A 61 3.77 -12.98 -4.95
C LEU A 61 4.52 -13.10 -6.28
N PHE A 62 5.76 -13.54 -6.18
CA PHE A 62 6.56 -13.86 -7.35
C PHE A 62 6.04 -15.14 -8.01
N GLN A 63 5.74 -15.06 -9.31
CA GLN A 63 5.39 -16.15 -10.19
C GLN A 63 6.67 -16.71 -10.80
N GLY A 64 7.13 -17.84 -10.26
CA GLY A 64 8.39 -18.51 -10.60
C GLY A 64 8.19 -19.94 -10.99
#